data_AF-A0A845C9M7-F1
#
_entry.id   AF-A0A845C9M7-F1
#
_cell.length_a   1.000
_cell.length_b   1.000
_cell.length_c   1.000
_cell.angle_alpha   90.00
_cell.angle_beta   90.00
_cell.angle_gamma   90.00
#
_symmetry.space_group_name_H-M   'P 1'
#
loop_
_entity.id
_entity.type
_entity.pdbx_description
1 polymer ?
#
loop_
_entity_poly.entity_id
_entity_poly.type
_entity_poly.pdbx_seq_one_letter_code
_entity_poly.pdbx_strand_id
1 'polypeptide(L)'
;MAGNVENPSLEAGRRVLPVSGSLDEVNAYFYERGWTDGLPIVPPTRERVEGLLTGWPGDPDAEIAEVPPLMGVATARAVAVNAVMAGCLPEYLPVVVAALSAVTKPRYGLSHRQTTTHPATALIIVNGPIAKRLRINAGSGLFGPGWRANATIGRALRLCLINLGGAVPGEVDRAQHAHPGKYTYCIAENEDANPWEPYHVERGFAPEESTVTLTCGEAPHCITDNYNTGPHALLFGYADSMATLGGNNLSSQGEPVLVMAPEHAACIARAGWSKADVKRYLFEKARKPWKHVGVRGKSKGPTFPVWVDRTDPGASVPILTHADALILITGGGEGQKSMWIPTPGAQTLSVIEKIRE
;
A
#
# COMPACT_ATOMS: atom_id res chain seq x y z
N MET A 1 -16.30 -1.81 28.43
CA MET A 1 -16.48 -3.25 28.74
C MET A 1 -15.77 -4.03 27.65
N ALA A 2 -14.56 -4.50 27.94
CA ALA A 2 -13.75 -5.28 27.02
C ALA A 2 -14.25 -6.74 27.09
N GLY A 3 -14.98 -7.16 26.07
CA GLY A 3 -15.33 -8.58 25.90
C GLY A 3 -14.08 -9.36 25.55
N ASN A 4 -13.84 -10.44 26.28
CA ASN A 4 -12.80 -11.42 26.02
C ASN A 4 -12.85 -11.88 24.55
N VAL A 5 -11.81 -11.55 23.80
CA VAL A 5 -11.50 -12.23 22.54
C VAL A 5 -10.56 -13.37 22.91
N GLU A 6 -11.13 -14.57 23.12
CA GLU A 6 -10.32 -15.78 23.25
C GLU A 6 -9.49 -15.96 21.99
N ASN A 7 -8.17 -15.96 22.15
CA ASN A 7 -7.18 -16.11 21.08
C ASN A 7 -7.12 -17.58 20.62
N PRO A 8 -7.55 -17.93 19.41
CA PRO A 8 -7.39 -19.27 18.85
C PRO A 8 -6.11 -19.32 17.99
N SER A 9 -4.96 -19.00 18.59
CA SER A 9 -3.65 -19.08 17.91
C SER A 9 -3.17 -20.53 17.89
N LEU A 10 -2.63 -20.93 16.74
CA LEU A 10 -2.19 -22.27 16.28
C LEU A 10 -3.26 -23.15 15.59
N GLU A 11 -4.51 -23.22 16.06
CA GLU A 11 -5.50 -24.12 15.42
C GLU A 11 -6.33 -23.49 14.29
N ALA A 12 -6.39 -22.15 14.19
CA ALA A 12 -7.26 -21.47 13.23
C ALA A 12 -6.98 -21.84 11.76
N GLY A 13 -5.72 -22.14 11.40
CA GLY A 13 -5.34 -22.58 10.05
C GLY A 13 -5.62 -24.06 9.74
N ARG A 14 -6.00 -24.86 10.75
CA ARG A 14 -6.22 -26.32 10.63
C ARG A 14 -7.67 -26.74 10.89
N ARG A 15 -8.47 -25.86 11.49
CA ARG A 15 -9.87 -26.15 11.81
C ARG A 15 -10.73 -26.13 10.54
N VAL A 16 -11.11 -27.31 10.07
CA VAL A 16 -12.16 -27.43 9.04
C VAL A 16 -13.49 -27.06 9.69
N LEU A 17 -14.13 -26.02 9.16
CA LEU A 17 -15.45 -25.62 9.62
C LEU A 17 -16.50 -26.59 9.07
N PRO A 18 -17.45 -27.06 9.89
CA PRO A 18 -18.52 -27.95 9.44
C PRO A 18 -19.63 -27.18 8.72
N VAL A 19 -19.25 -26.31 7.77
CA VAL A 19 -20.19 -25.53 6.96
C VAL A 19 -20.33 -26.25 5.63
N SER A 20 -21.57 -26.63 5.30
CA SER A 20 -21.93 -27.31 4.06
C SER A 20 -23.22 -26.70 3.53
N GLY A 21 -23.36 -26.64 2.21
CA GLY A 21 -24.50 -26.01 1.56
C GLY A 21 -24.13 -25.46 0.18
N SER A 22 -25.08 -24.76 -0.41
CA SER A 22 -24.88 -23.94 -1.60
C SER A 22 -23.86 -22.82 -1.38
N LEU A 23 -23.36 -22.25 -2.48
CA LEU A 23 -22.43 -21.12 -2.42
C LEU A 23 -23.04 -19.92 -1.65
N ASP A 24 -24.34 -19.70 -1.79
CA ASP A 24 -25.04 -18.59 -1.14
C ASP A 24 -25.15 -18.81 0.37
N GLU A 25 -25.46 -20.03 0.82
CA GLU A 25 -25.49 -20.38 2.25
C GLU A 25 -24.11 -20.25 2.90
N VAL A 26 -23.06 -20.69 2.21
CA VAL A 26 -21.68 -20.51 2.69
C VAL A 26 -21.33 -19.03 2.78
N ASN A 27 -21.66 -18.22 1.77
CA ASN A 27 -21.39 -16.78 1.81
C ASN A 27 -22.19 -16.08 2.91
N ALA A 28 -23.47 -16.41 3.10
CA ALA A 28 -24.29 -15.89 4.19
C ALA A 28 -23.63 -16.14 5.55
N TYR A 29 -23.16 -17.37 5.80
CA TYR A 29 -22.44 -17.71 7.03
C TYR A 29 -21.18 -16.86 7.23
N PHE A 30 -20.39 -16.61 6.18
CA PHE A 30 -19.17 -15.80 6.27
C PHE A 30 -19.48 -14.30 6.47
N TYR A 31 -20.58 -13.79 5.90
CA TYR A 31 -21.05 -12.43 6.14
C TYR A 31 -21.46 -12.22 7.60
N GLU A 32 -22.26 -13.14 8.16
CA GLU A 32 -22.72 -13.06 9.56
C GLU A 32 -21.56 -13.08 10.58
N ARG A 33 -20.45 -13.71 10.21
CA ARG A 33 -19.23 -13.78 11.03
C ARG A 33 -18.29 -12.59 10.87
N GLY A 34 -18.54 -11.69 9.91
CA GLY A 34 -17.64 -10.59 9.59
C GLY A 34 -16.31 -11.04 8.97
N TRP A 35 -16.26 -12.24 8.36
CA TRP A 35 -15.04 -12.82 7.78
C TRP A 35 -14.80 -12.45 6.32
N THR A 36 -15.62 -11.56 5.77
CA THR A 36 -15.49 -11.04 4.42
C THR A 36 -15.29 -9.53 4.45
N ASP A 37 -14.92 -8.99 3.30
CA ASP A 37 -14.90 -7.56 3.03
C ASP A 37 -16.27 -7.01 2.57
N GLY A 38 -17.33 -7.82 2.61
CA GLY A 38 -18.65 -7.49 2.06
C GLY A 38 -18.85 -7.93 0.61
N LEU A 39 -17.80 -8.45 -0.05
CA LEU A 39 -17.93 -9.14 -1.33
C LEU A 39 -18.03 -10.67 -1.12
N PRO A 40 -18.64 -11.41 -2.07
CA PRO A 40 -18.65 -12.87 -2.02
C PRO A 40 -17.23 -13.43 -2.02
N ILE A 41 -17.06 -14.55 -1.33
CA ILE A 41 -15.81 -15.30 -1.28
C ILE A 41 -15.88 -16.52 -2.19
N VAL A 42 -14.71 -16.98 -2.63
CA VAL A 42 -14.55 -18.39 -3.05
C VAL A 42 -14.36 -19.23 -1.78
N PRO A 43 -15.22 -20.22 -1.50
CA PRO A 43 -15.09 -21.03 -0.29
C PRO A 43 -13.71 -21.70 -0.20
N PRO A 44 -12.94 -21.48 0.89
CA PRO A 44 -11.59 -22.00 1.04
C PRO A 44 -11.61 -23.47 1.48
N THR A 45 -12.06 -24.35 0.58
CA THR A 45 -12.03 -25.81 0.82
C THR A 45 -10.59 -26.29 0.93
N ARG A 46 -10.39 -27.45 1.58
CA ARG A 46 -9.05 -28.05 1.74
C ARG A 46 -8.35 -28.19 0.39
N GLU A 47 -9.05 -28.69 -0.63
CA GLU A 47 -8.50 -28.92 -1.96
C GLU A 47 -8.03 -27.62 -2.61
N ARG A 48 -8.78 -26.52 -2.46
CA ARG A 48 -8.40 -25.21 -3.00
C ARG A 48 -7.22 -24.61 -2.26
N VAL A 49 -7.17 -24.76 -0.94
CA VAL A 49 -6.05 -24.28 -0.12
C VAL A 49 -4.78 -25.05 -0.47
N GLU A 50 -4.82 -26.39 -0.53
CA GLU A 50 -3.67 -27.19 -0.96
C GLU A 50 -3.26 -26.86 -2.40
N GLY A 51 -4.23 -26.66 -3.31
CA GLY A 51 -3.97 -26.23 -4.67
C GLY A 51 -3.24 -24.88 -4.74
N LEU A 52 -3.65 -23.90 -3.93
CA LEU A 52 -2.98 -22.61 -3.85
C LEU A 52 -1.57 -22.71 -3.26
N LEU A 53 -1.38 -23.58 -2.27
CA LEU A 53 -0.08 -23.82 -1.61
C LEU A 53 0.98 -24.40 -2.55
N THR A 54 0.59 -24.99 -3.69
CA THR A 54 1.56 -25.43 -4.72
C THR A 54 2.41 -24.29 -5.29
N GLY A 55 1.93 -23.04 -5.19
CA GLY A 55 2.68 -21.85 -5.57
C GLY A 55 3.64 -21.31 -4.50
N TRP A 56 3.72 -21.94 -3.33
CA TRP A 56 4.61 -21.51 -2.23
C TRP A 56 5.85 -22.42 -2.13
N PRO A 57 7.08 -21.88 -2.25
CA PRO A 57 8.31 -22.68 -2.24
C PRO A 57 8.84 -23.01 -0.83
N GLY A 58 8.13 -22.63 0.24
CA GLY A 58 8.56 -22.83 1.63
C GLY A 58 7.70 -23.83 2.40
N ASP A 59 8.02 -24.02 3.68
CA ASP A 59 7.13 -24.74 4.59
C ASP A 59 5.81 -23.96 4.75
N PRO A 60 4.64 -24.58 4.45
CA PRO A 60 3.35 -23.93 4.56
C PRO A 60 2.92 -23.62 5.99
N ASP A 61 3.49 -24.31 6.98
CA ASP A 61 3.11 -24.22 8.39
C ASP A 61 4.11 -23.41 9.23
N ALA A 62 5.24 -23.00 8.63
CA ALA A 62 6.18 -22.09 9.28
C ALA A 62 5.52 -20.73 9.53
N GLU A 63 5.75 -20.18 10.72
CA GLU A 63 5.27 -18.86 11.09
C GLU A 63 6.00 -17.77 10.28
N ILE A 64 5.21 -16.87 9.70
CA ILE A 64 5.68 -15.69 8.98
C ILE A 64 5.67 -14.47 9.91
N ALA A 65 4.58 -14.28 10.66
CA ALA A 65 4.39 -13.19 11.61
C ALA A 65 3.11 -13.39 12.44
N GLU A 66 2.95 -12.63 13.52
CA GLU A 66 1.65 -12.37 14.15
C GLU A 66 1.03 -11.09 13.56
N VAL A 67 -0.29 -11.11 13.32
CA VAL A 67 -1.01 -9.98 12.71
C VAL A 67 -1.74 -9.16 13.78
N PRO A 68 -1.25 -7.98 14.17
CA PRO A 68 -1.93 -7.13 15.14
C PRO A 68 -3.22 -6.51 14.58
N PRO A 69 -4.17 -6.08 15.43
CA PRO A 69 -4.14 -6.19 16.90
C PRO A 69 -4.64 -7.52 17.47
N LEU A 70 -5.32 -8.37 16.69
CA LEU A 70 -5.79 -9.67 17.17
C LEU A 70 -4.65 -10.66 17.49
N MET A 71 -3.46 -10.41 16.93
CA MET A 71 -2.26 -11.24 17.08
C MET A 71 -2.49 -12.67 16.53
N GLY A 72 -3.29 -12.81 15.47
CA GLY A 72 -3.45 -14.07 14.79
C GLY A 72 -2.14 -14.48 14.11
N VAL A 73 -1.74 -15.74 14.30
CA VAL A 73 -0.52 -16.30 13.71
C VAL A 73 -0.72 -16.49 12.21
N ALA A 74 0.12 -15.83 11.40
CA ALA A 74 0.16 -15.99 9.96
C ALA A 74 1.20 -17.02 9.56
N THR A 75 0.73 -18.12 8.97
CA THR A 75 1.54 -19.07 8.18
C THR A 75 1.16 -18.95 6.71
N ALA A 76 1.95 -19.51 5.79
CA ALA A 76 1.59 -19.46 4.36
C ALA A 76 0.24 -20.18 4.10
N ARG A 77 -0.10 -21.22 4.88
CA ARG A 77 -1.43 -21.85 4.88
C ARG A 77 -2.54 -20.91 5.32
N ALA A 78 -2.34 -20.14 6.39
CA ALA A 78 -3.32 -19.15 6.84
C ALA A 78 -3.53 -18.04 5.79
N VAL A 79 -2.44 -17.62 5.13
CA VAL A 79 -2.51 -16.69 3.99
C VAL A 79 -3.26 -17.32 2.81
N ALA A 80 -3.00 -18.59 2.51
CA ALA A 80 -3.64 -19.31 1.42
C ALA A 80 -5.17 -19.40 1.58
N VAL A 81 -5.68 -19.60 2.80
CA VAL A 81 -7.13 -19.55 3.08
C VAL A 81 -7.74 -18.23 2.62
N ASN A 82 -7.14 -17.10 3.03
CA ASN A 82 -7.61 -15.75 2.68
C ASN A 82 -7.42 -15.44 1.19
N ALA A 83 -6.33 -15.93 0.60
CA ALA A 83 -6.05 -15.75 -0.82
C ALA A 83 -7.01 -16.57 -1.70
N VAL A 84 -7.42 -17.77 -1.28
CA VAL A 84 -8.50 -18.51 -1.93
C VAL A 84 -9.79 -17.70 -1.86
N MET A 85 -10.18 -17.21 -0.67
CA MET A 85 -11.38 -16.38 -0.51
C MET A 85 -11.40 -15.17 -1.46
N ALA A 86 -10.24 -14.54 -1.65
CA ALA A 86 -10.07 -13.42 -2.59
C ALA A 86 -10.13 -13.83 -4.07
N GLY A 87 -9.96 -15.10 -4.41
CA GLY A 87 -9.92 -15.61 -5.78
C GLY A 87 -8.53 -15.63 -6.41
N CYS A 88 -7.46 -15.67 -5.60
CA CYS A 88 -6.08 -15.74 -6.08
C CYS A 88 -5.81 -17.03 -6.88
N LEU A 89 -4.79 -16.96 -7.74
CA LEU A 89 -4.15 -18.14 -8.33
C LEU A 89 -2.95 -18.57 -7.48
N PRO A 90 -2.48 -19.83 -7.59
CA PRO A 90 -1.32 -20.30 -6.84
C PRO A 90 -0.09 -19.41 -7.01
N GLU A 91 0.17 -18.91 -8.23
CA GLU A 91 1.35 -18.11 -8.53
C GLU A 91 1.33 -16.72 -7.87
N TYR A 92 0.18 -16.29 -7.33
CA TYR A 92 0.05 -15.01 -6.61
C TYR A 92 0.40 -15.14 -5.13
N LEU A 93 0.39 -16.35 -4.58
CA LEU A 93 0.58 -16.58 -3.14
C LEU A 93 1.92 -16.03 -2.62
N PRO A 94 3.06 -16.17 -3.32
CA PRO A 94 4.32 -15.55 -2.88
C PRO A 94 4.24 -14.04 -2.70
N VAL A 95 3.48 -13.34 -3.56
CA VAL A 95 3.30 -11.88 -3.49
C VAL A 95 2.47 -11.51 -2.26
N VAL A 96 1.38 -12.26 -1.99
CA VAL A 96 0.53 -12.02 -0.81
C VAL A 96 1.30 -12.28 0.49
N VAL A 97 2.10 -13.36 0.53
CA VAL A 97 2.94 -13.68 1.69
C VAL A 97 3.99 -12.59 1.93
N ALA A 98 4.69 -12.15 0.89
CA ALA A 98 5.64 -11.04 1.00
C ALA A 98 4.96 -9.75 1.46
N ALA A 99 3.75 -9.45 0.94
CA ALA A 99 3.00 -8.28 1.33
C ALA A 99 2.55 -8.33 2.79
N LEU A 100 2.10 -9.48 3.27
CA LEU A 100 1.76 -9.68 4.68
C LEU A 100 2.99 -9.50 5.57
N SER A 101 4.12 -10.10 5.20
CA SER A 101 5.38 -9.96 5.95
C SER A 101 5.84 -8.51 6.03
N ALA A 102 5.71 -7.75 4.93
CA ALA A 102 6.06 -6.34 4.87
C ALA A 102 5.16 -5.48 5.78
N VAL A 103 3.84 -5.69 5.77
CA VAL A 103 2.95 -4.90 6.64
C VAL A 103 3.11 -5.24 8.12
N THR A 104 3.53 -6.46 8.48
CA THR A 104 3.74 -6.82 9.89
C THR A 104 5.10 -6.38 10.45
N LYS A 105 6.02 -5.85 9.62
CA LYS A 105 7.27 -5.29 10.14
C LYS A 105 7.01 -4.12 11.08
N PRO A 106 7.77 -3.99 12.19
CA PRO A 106 7.61 -2.86 13.13
C PRO A 106 7.68 -1.49 12.45
N ARG A 107 8.52 -1.34 11.41
CA ARG A 107 8.65 -0.11 10.61
C ARG A 107 7.32 0.33 9.95
N TYR A 108 6.48 -0.63 9.53
CA TYR A 108 5.17 -0.37 8.93
C TYR A 108 4.14 0.06 10.00
N GLY A 109 4.29 -0.37 11.25
CA GLY A 109 3.42 0.04 12.37
C GLY A 109 1.95 -0.34 12.17
N LEU A 110 1.68 -1.59 11.78
CA LEU A 110 0.35 -2.07 11.41
C LEU A 110 -0.73 -1.87 12.48
N SER A 111 -0.43 -2.11 13.76
CA SER A 111 -1.40 -1.94 14.86
C SER A 111 -2.05 -0.56 14.84
N HIS A 112 -1.24 0.50 14.71
CA HIS A 112 -1.73 1.87 14.61
C HIS A 112 -2.58 2.11 13.35
N ARG A 113 -2.19 1.52 12.22
CA ARG A 113 -2.87 1.69 10.92
C ARG A 113 -4.20 0.94 10.87
N GLN A 114 -4.30 -0.22 11.50
CA GLN A 114 -5.55 -0.97 11.61
C GLN A 114 -6.57 -0.15 12.41
N THR A 115 -6.15 0.53 13.48
CA THR A 115 -7.04 1.31 14.35
C THR A 115 -7.10 2.80 14.02
N THR A 116 -6.61 3.22 12.86
CA THR A 116 -6.55 4.65 12.50
C THR A 116 -7.92 5.18 12.11
N THR A 117 -8.19 6.46 12.38
CA THR A 117 -9.36 7.17 11.85
C THR A 117 -9.17 7.71 10.44
N HIS A 118 -7.92 7.69 9.94
CA HIS A 118 -7.52 8.28 8.67
C HIS A 118 -7.95 7.42 7.46
N PRO A 119 -8.37 8.03 6.32
CA PRO A 119 -8.79 7.32 5.11
C PRO A 119 -7.61 6.77 4.29
N ALA A 120 -6.83 5.84 4.86
CA ALA A 120 -5.71 5.20 4.17
C ALA A 120 -5.76 3.67 4.26
N THR A 121 -5.03 3.00 3.37
CA THR A 121 -4.85 1.55 3.38
C THR A 121 -3.49 1.16 2.83
N ALA A 122 -3.10 -0.10 3.02
CA ALA A 122 -1.90 -0.67 2.44
C ALA A 122 -1.97 -0.63 0.91
N LEU A 123 -1.10 0.16 0.28
CA LEU A 123 -0.78 0.11 -1.14
C LEU A 123 0.36 -0.88 -1.33
N ILE A 124 0.14 -1.89 -2.16
CA ILE A 124 1.15 -2.86 -2.61
C ILE A 124 1.69 -2.38 -3.96
N ILE A 125 2.99 -2.09 -4.03
CA ILE A 125 3.70 -1.78 -5.28
C ILE A 125 4.61 -2.97 -5.59
N VAL A 126 4.40 -3.61 -6.74
CA VAL A 126 5.18 -4.76 -7.18
C VAL A 126 6.21 -4.32 -8.21
N ASN A 127 7.43 -4.84 -8.04
CA ASN A 127 8.58 -4.54 -8.87
C ASN A 127 9.27 -5.83 -9.31
N GLY A 128 10.03 -5.75 -10.40
CA GLY A 128 10.85 -6.83 -10.93
C GLY A 128 10.10 -7.80 -11.86
N PRO A 129 10.78 -8.87 -12.32
CA PRO A 129 10.28 -9.78 -13.36
C PRO A 129 8.93 -10.42 -13.06
N ILE A 130 8.58 -10.62 -11.78
CA ILE A 130 7.30 -11.22 -11.38
C ILE A 130 6.09 -10.40 -11.84
N ALA A 131 6.21 -9.08 -11.93
CA ALA A 131 5.11 -8.21 -12.34
C ALA A 131 4.62 -8.58 -13.75
N LYS A 132 5.56 -8.79 -14.68
CA LYS A 132 5.27 -9.23 -16.05
C LYS A 132 4.78 -10.68 -16.09
N ARG A 133 5.45 -11.58 -15.35
CA ARG A 133 5.11 -13.01 -15.30
C ARG A 133 3.67 -13.24 -14.82
N LEU A 134 3.24 -12.51 -13.80
CA LEU A 134 1.91 -12.61 -13.21
C LEU A 134 0.88 -11.66 -13.86
N ARG A 135 1.30 -10.85 -14.84
CA ARG A 135 0.47 -9.82 -15.48
C ARG A 135 -0.17 -8.87 -14.46
N ILE A 136 0.61 -8.46 -13.47
CA ILE A 136 0.21 -7.40 -12.52
C ILE A 136 0.27 -6.08 -13.29
N ASN A 137 -0.86 -5.38 -13.32
CA ASN A 137 -1.01 -4.17 -14.11
C ASN A 137 -0.13 -3.04 -13.59
N ALA A 138 0.58 -2.42 -14.52
CA ALA A 138 1.33 -1.18 -14.35
C ALA A 138 0.85 -0.05 -15.30
N GLY A 139 -0.09 -0.36 -16.21
CA GLY A 139 -0.50 0.50 -17.31
C GLY A 139 -1.90 1.12 -17.14
N SER A 140 -2.65 1.16 -18.24
CA SER A 140 -3.99 1.75 -18.30
C SER A 140 -4.92 1.24 -17.20
N GLY A 141 -5.66 2.16 -16.58
CA GLY A 141 -6.55 1.83 -15.47
C GLY A 141 -5.82 1.32 -14.22
N LEU A 142 -4.60 1.80 -13.96
CA LEU A 142 -3.69 1.31 -12.91
C LEU A 142 -4.35 0.99 -11.56
N PHE A 143 -5.19 1.90 -11.06
CA PHE A 143 -5.89 1.77 -9.77
C PHE A 143 -7.33 1.22 -9.90
N GLY A 144 -7.73 0.84 -11.10
CA GLY A 144 -9.08 0.41 -11.45
C GLY A 144 -9.24 -1.11 -11.59
N PRO A 145 -10.47 -1.55 -11.93
CA PRO A 145 -10.77 -2.96 -12.16
C PRO A 145 -10.19 -3.45 -13.50
N GLY A 146 -10.32 -4.77 -13.75
CA GLY A 146 -9.97 -5.41 -15.03
C GLY A 146 -8.76 -6.35 -14.96
N TRP A 147 -8.04 -6.36 -13.84
CA TRP A 147 -6.81 -7.13 -13.66
C TRP A 147 -6.92 -8.05 -12.45
N ARG A 148 -7.06 -9.36 -12.69
CA ARG A 148 -7.27 -10.36 -11.63
C ARG A 148 -6.13 -10.35 -10.61
N ALA A 149 -4.87 -10.25 -11.05
CA ALA A 149 -3.72 -10.24 -10.14
C ALA A 149 -3.82 -9.07 -9.13
N ASN A 150 -3.94 -7.83 -9.62
CA ASN A 150 -4.10 -6.64 -8.78
C ASN A 150 -5.30 -6.76 -7.82
N ALA A 151 -6.46 -7.12 -8.36
CA ALA A 151 -7.71 -7.24 -7.59
C ALA A 151 -7.59 -8.25 -6.45
N THR A 152 -7.11 -9.45 -6.78
CA THR A 152 -7.11 -10.57 -5.83
C THR A 152 -5.95 -10.51 -4.85
N ILE A 153 -4.77 -10.01 -5.24
CA ILE A 153 -3.63 -9.80 -4.32
C ILE A 153 -3.97 -8.72 -3.27
N GLY A 154 -4.50 -7.58 -3.71
CA GLY A 154 -4.93 -6.51 -2.80
C GLY A 154 -6.04 -6.97 -1.86
N ARG A 155 -7.03 -7.67 -2.39
CA ARG A 155 -8.14 -8.25 -1.60
C ARG A 155 -7.66 -9.31 -0.61
N ALA A 156 -6.74 -10.19 -1.02
CA ALA A 156 -6.18 -11.22 -0.16
C ALA A 156 -5.48 -10.64 1.06
N LEU A 157 -4.67 -9.58 0.86
CA LEU A 157 -4.08 -8.86 1.99
C LEU A 157 -5.16 -8.29 2.92
N ARG A 158 -6.22 -7.67 2.38
CA ARG A 158 -7.30 -7.15 3.20
C ARG A 158 -7.99 -8.25 4.02
N LEU A 159 -8.29 -9.39 3.42
CA LEU A 159 -8.90 -10.53 4.12
C LEU A 159 -7.96 -11.09 5.19
N CYS A 160 -6.65 -11.18 4.95
CA CYS A 160 -5.68 -11.52 6.00
C CYS A 160 -5.75 -10.54 7.18
N LEU A 161 -5.84 -9.23 6.91
CA LEU A 161 -5.95 -8.22 7.96
C LEU A 161 -7.26 -8.33 8.75
N ILE A 162 -8.37 -8.71 8.11
CA ILE A 162 -9.66 -8.97 8.76
C ILE A 162 -9.58 -10.24 9.61
N ASN A 163 -9.22 -11.38 9.00
CA ASN A 163 -9.37 -12.70 9.62
C ASN A 163 -8.23 -13.05 10.59
N LEU A 164 -7.03 -12.53 10.38
CA LEU A 164 -5.88 -12.75 11.28
C LEU A 164 -5.64 -11.55 12.20
N GLY A 165 -5.88 -10.34 11.70
CA GLY A 165 -5.69 -9.09 12.45
C GLY A 165 -6.92 -8.58 13.19
N GLY A 166 -8.12 -9.12 12.89
CA GLY A 166 -9.38 -8.67 13.46
C GLY A 166 -9.88 -7.35 12.89
N ALA A 167 -9.36 -6.87 11.75
CA ALA A 167 -9.59 -5.53 11.20
C ALA A 167 -11.00 -5.31 10.58
N VAL A 168 -12.05 -5.73 11.27
CA VAL A 168 -13.43 -5.54 10.87
C VAL A 168 -13.79 -4.04 10.93
N PRO A 169 -14.36 -3.44 9.86
CA PRO A 169 -14.86 -2.07 9.84
C PRO A 169 -15.82 -1.76 11.00
N GLY A 170 -15.58 -0.66 11.73
CA GLY A 170 -16.42 -0.24 12.86
C GLY A 170 -16.04 -0.87 14.21
N GLU A 171 -15.29 -1.97 14.19
CA GLU A 171 -14.83 -2.67 15.40
C GLU A 171 -13.37 -2.40 15.70
N VAL A 172 -12.45 -2.93 14.88
CA VAL A 172 -11.02 -2.65 14.98
C VAL A 172 -10.62 -1.56 14.00
N ASP A 173 -11.16 -1.61 12.78
CA ASP A 173 -10.92 -0.61 11.77
C ASP A 173 -11.76 0.63 12.03
N ARG A 174 -11.10 1.69 12.52
CA ARG A 174 -11.71 2.92 13.05
C ARG A 174 -11.76 4.06 12.03
N ALA A 175 -11.51 3.79 10.75
CA ALA A 175 -11.53 4.82 9.72
C ALA A 175 -12.89 5.57 9.73
N GLN A 176 -12.85 6.89 9.89
CA GLN A 176 -14.08 7.71 9.89
C GLN A 176 -14.72 7.73 8.50
N HIS A 177 -13.86 7.88 7.50
CA HIS A 177 -14.14 7.60 6.11
C HIS A 177 -13.08 6.58 5.67
N ALA A 178 -13.51 5.46 5.11
CA ALA A 178 -12.57 4.44 4.64
C ALA A 178 -12.02 4.78 3.25
N HIS A 179 -10.85 4.25 2.92
CA HIS A 179 -10.28 4.31 1.58
C HIS A 179 -11.02 3.31 0.65
N PRO A 180 -11.59 3.72 -0.50
CA PRO A 180 -12.31 2.81 -1.40
C PRO A 180 -11.45 1.63 -1.91
N GLY A 181 -10.15 1.84 -2.10
CA GLY A 181 -9.20 0.78 -2.46
C GLY A 181 -8.93 -0.25 -1.36
N LYS A 182 -9.56 -0.19 -0.17
CA LYS A 182 -9.43 -1.28 0.83
C LYS A 182 -9.85 -2.65 0.26
N TYR A 183 -10.65 -2.67 -0.80
CA TYR A 183 -10.98 -3.88 -1.58
C TYR A 183 -9.85 -4.37 -2.48
N THR A 184 -8.99 -3.47 -3.00
CA THR A 184 -7.97 -3.77 -4.00
C THR A 184 -7.02 -2.59 -4.19
N TYR A 185 -5.91 -2.53 -3.46
CA TYR A 185 -4.88 -1.50 -3.62
C TYR A 185 -3.50 -2.12 -3.91
N CYS A 186 -3.38 -2.72 -5.09
CA CYS A 186 -2.18 -3.39 -5.58
C CYS A 186 -1.89 -2.94 -7.01
N ILE A 187 -0.65 -2.55 -7.28
CA ILE A 187 -0.17 -2.09 -8.59
C ILE A 187 1.22 -2.66 -8.86
N ALA A 188 1.66 -2.64 -10.11
CA ALA A 188 3.08 -2.77 -10.44
C ALA A 188 3.63 -1.41 -10.91
N GLU A 189 4.94 -1.21 -10.74
CA GLU A 189 5.64 -0.14 -11.44
C GLU A 189 5.75 -0.47 -12.94
N ASN A 190 5.58 0.53 -13.79
CA ASN A 190 5.75 0.38 -15.23
C ASN A 190 7.22 0.53 -15.59
N GLU A 191 8.00 -0.53 -15.34
CA GLU A 191 9.45 -0.53 -15.56
C GLU A 191 9.83 -0.37 -17.05
N ASP A 192 8.95 -0.75 -17.98
CA ASP A 192 9.18 -0.57 -19.42
C ASP A 192 9.01 0.89 -19.87
N ALA A 193 8.16 1.64 -19.19
CA ALA A 193 7.92 3.06 -19.47
C ALA A 193 8.67 3.99 -18.51
N ASN A 194 9.32 3.46 -17.47
CA ASN A 194 10.13 4.23 -16.55
C ASN A 194 11.45 4.62 -17.24
N PRO A 195 11.72 5.92 -17.45
CA PRO A 195 12.96 6.38 -18.07
C PRO A 195 14.17 6.38 -17.11
N TRP A 196 13.96 6.02 -15.85
CA TRP A 196 14.99 5.91 -14.81
C TRP A 196 15.03 4.49 -14.25
N GLU A 197 15.83 4.26 -13.21
CA GLU A 197 15.86 2.98 -12.51
C GLU A 197 14.52 2.67 -11.80
N PRO A 198 14.07 1.40 -11.85
CA PRO A 198 12.95 0.91 -11.04
C PRO A 198 13.18 1.12 -9.55
N TYR A 199 12.09 1.28 -8.80
CA TYR A 199 12.17 1.59 -7.37
C TYR A 199 12.89 0.51 -6.57
N HIS A 200 12.71 -0.78 -6.87
CA HIS A 200 13.44 -1.85 -6.16
C HIS A 200 14.96 -1.75 -6.34
N VAL A 201 15.43 -1.39 -7.54
CA VAL A 201 16.86 -1.17 -7.83
C VAL A 201 17.39 0.04 -7.08
N GLU A 202 16.63 1.14 -7.05
CA GLU A 202 16.94 2.32 -6.24
C GLU A 202 17.08 1.98 -4.74
N ARG A 203 16.36 0.95 -4.28
CA ARG A 203 16.41 0.44 -2.89
C ARG A 203 17.49 -0.61 -2.64
N GLY A 204 18.31 -0.92 -3.65
CA GLY A 204 19.49 -1.79 -3.52
C GLY A 204 19.24 -3.27 -3.85
N PHE A 205 18.09 -3.62 -4.44
CA PHE A 205 17.84 -4.96 -4.97
C PHE A 205 18.41 -5.10 -6.39
N ALA A 206 18.76 -6.31 -6.79
CA ALA A 206 19.21 -6.57 -8.15
C ALA A 206 18.03 -6.49 -9.14
N PRO A 207 18.25 -6.10 -10.41
CA PRO A 207 17.19 -6.00 -11.43
C PRO A 207 16.39 -7.30 -11.66
N GLU A 208 16.99 -8.45 -11.36
CA GLU A 208 16.37 -9.78 -11.50
C GLU A 208 15.56 -10.19 -10.25
N GLU A 209 15.65 -9.42 -9.16
CA GLU A 209 14.91 -9.68 -7.93
C GLU A 209 13.57 -8.97 -7.94
N SER A 210 12.49 -9.73 -7.73
CA SER A 210 11.18 -9.13 -7.52
C SER A 210 10.94 -8.75 -6.07
N THR A 211 10.21 -7.65 -5.86
CA THR A 211 9.90 -7.13 -4.52
C THR A 211 8.47 -6.64 -4.42
N VAL A 212 7.99 -6.53 -3.19
CA VAL A 212 6.82 -5.72 -2.85
C VAL A 212 7.24 -4.54 -1.97
N THR A 213 6.76 -3.35 -2.29
CA THR A 213 6.83 -2.18 -1.41
C THR A 213 5.45 -1.87 -0.86
N LEU A 214 5.36 -1.77 0.46
CA LEU A 214 4.13 -1.53 1.20
C LEU A 214 4.18 -0.15 1.83
N THR A 215 3.21 0.70 1.51
CA THR A 215 3.01 2.00 2.14
C THR A 215 1.54 2.20 2.49
N CYS A 216 1.25 2.97 3.53
CA CYS A 216 -0.14 3.27 3.89
C CYS A 216 -0.54 4.58 3.22
N GLY A 217 -1.24 4.47 2.09
CA GLY A 217 -1.58 5.59 1.23
C GLY A 217 -3.05 5.97 1.31
N GLU A 218 -3.32 7.26 1.14
CA GLU A 218 -4.65 7.78 0.83
C GLU A 218 -5.05 7.45 -0.62
N ALA A 219 -6.24 7.94 -1.02
CA ALA A 219 -6.69 7.83 -2.40
C ALA A 219 -5.80 8.65 -3.33
N PRO A 220 -5.50 8.17 -4.54
CA PRO A 220 -4.69 8.92 -5.49
C PRO A 220 -5.38 10.23 -5.87
N HIS A 221 -4.67 11.34 -5.70
CA HIS A 221 -5.06 12.67 -6.17
C HIS A 221 -4.46 12.92 -7.55
N CYS A 222 -5.32 13.17 -8.54
CA CYS A 222 -4.89 13.44 -9.91
C CYS A 222 -4.21 14.82 -10.03
N ILE A 223 -2.99 14.82 -10.53
CA ILE A 223 -2.25 16.01 -10.96
C ILE A 223 -2.25 16.02 -12.49
N THR A 224 -2.95 17.00 -13.06
CA THR A 224 -3.09 17.15 -14.51
C THR A 224 -2.26 18.31 -15.00
N ASP A 225 -1.43 18.07 -16.02
CA ASP A 225 -0.77 19.12 -16.79
C ASP A 225 -0.60 18.67 -18.23
N ASN A 226 -1.48 19.13 -19.12
CA ASN A 226 -1.43 18.75 -20.53
C ASN A 226 -0.68 19.78 -21.41
N TYR A 227 0.04 20.72 -20.81
CA TYR A 227 0.62 21.86 -21.53
C TYR A 227 2.14 21.94 -21.34
N ASN A 228 2.61 21.88 -20.11
CA ASN A 228 4.02 22.08 -19.83
C ASN A 228 4.85 20.86 -20.26
N THR A 229 6.02 21.14 -20.82
CA THR A 229 6.99 20.13 -21.26
C THR A 229 8.38 20.31 -20.63
N GLY A 230 8.55 21.36 -19.82
CA GLY A 230 9.77 21.61 -19.06
C GLY A 230 9.69 21.06 -17.63
N PRO A 231 10.76 20.45 -17.09
CA PRO A 231 10.78 19.91 -15.73
C PRO A 231 10.34 20.92 -14.66
N HIS A 232 10.85 22.15 -14.71
CA HIS A 232 10.53 23.17 -13.71
C HIS A 232 9.04 23.52 -13.66
N ALA A 233 8.42 23.74 -14.83
CA ALA A 233 7.02 24.14 -14.92
C ALA A 233 6.09 22.98 -14.50
N LEU A 234 6.36 21.76 -14.98
CA LEU A 234 5.64 20.55 -14.58
C LEU A 234 5.76 20.34 -13.06
N LEU A 235 6.97 20.25 -12.54
CA LEU A 235 7.20 19.92 -11.13
C LEU A 235 6.75 21.04 -10.19
N PHE A 236 6.63 22.29 -10.65
CA PHE A 236 6.03 23.36 -9.88
C PHE A 236 4.56 23.06 -9.56
N GLY A 237 3.77 22.65 -10.57
CA GLY A 237 2.37 22.25 -10.39
C GLY A 237 2.24 21.04 -9.44
N TYR A 238 3.19 20.11 -9.52
CA TYR A 238 3.23 18.96 -8.62
C TYR A 238 3.50 19.39 -7.18
N ALA A 239 4.53 20.21 -6.98
CA ALA A 239 4.91 20.68 -5.65
C ALA A 239 3.75 21.42 -4.96
N ASP A 240 2.98 22.23 -5.69
CA ASP A 240 1.81 22.91 -5.12
C ASP A 240 0.65 21.93 -4.81
N SER A 241 0.40 20.97 -5.72
CA SER A 241 -0.63 19.94 -5.53
C SER A 241 -0.32 19.00 -4.35
N MET A 242 0.95 18.74 -4.07
CA MET A 242 1.38 17.86 -2.99
C MET A 242 1.34 18.56 -1.62
N ALA A 243 1.64 19.86 -1.55
CA ALA A 243 1.81 20.61 -0.32
C ALA A 243 0.49 21.16 0.27
N THR A 244 -0.59 20.39 0.27
CA THR A 244 -1.89 20.87 0.76
C THR A 244 -1.92 20.98 2.29
N LEU A 245 -2.54 22.05 2.81
CA LEU A 245 -2.61 22.31 4.27
C LEU A 245 -3.42 21.26 5.06
N GLY A 246 -4.27 20.49 4.38
CA GLY A 246 -4.99 19.35 4.97
C GLY A 246 -4.19 18.04 4.95
N GLY A 247 -3.04 18.01 4.26
CA GLY A 247 -2.21 16.82 4.13
C GLY A 247 -1.42 16.53 5.40
N ASN A 248 -1.48 15.28 5.85
CA ASN A 248 -0.78 14.84 7.06
C ASN A 248 0.75 14.86 6.93
N ASN A 249 1.28 14.79 5.72
CA ASN A 249 2.71 14.85 5.45
C ASN A 249 3.35 16.19 5.90
N LEU A 250 2.63 17.32 5.86
CA LEU A 250 3.14 18.60 6.40
C LEU A 250 3.35 18.54 7.92
N SER A 251 2.43 17.87 8.63
CA SER A 251 2.33 17.90 10.10
C SER A 251 2.87 16.64 10.76
N SER A 252 3.33 15.66 9.98
CA SER A 252 3.87 14.42 10.52
C SER A 252 4.87 13.74 9.62
N GLN A 253 5.18 14.24 8.42
CA GLN A 253 6.16 13.64 7.52
C GLN A 253 5.76 12.22 7.08
N GLY A 254 6.66 11.42 6.49
CA GLY A 254 6.39 10.04 6.08
C GLY A 254 6.95 9.73 4.70
N GLU A 255 6.59 8.58 4.14
CA GLU A 255 7.04 8.12 2.82
C GLU A 255 5.87 8.00 1.82
N PRO A 256 5.40 9.14 1.26
CA PRO A 256 4.31 9.18 0.31
C PRO A 256 4.75 8.77 -1.09
N VAL A 257 3.77 8.49 -1.96
CA VAL A 257 4.01 7.99 -3.32
C VAL A 257 3.61 9.04 -4.34
N LEU A 258 4.48 9.26 -5.31
CA LEU A 258 4.16 9.94 -6.56
C LEU A 258 4.27 8.93 -7.69
N VAL A 259 3.13 8.63 -8.32
CA VAL A 259 3.08 7.82 -9.55
C VAL A 259 3.04 8.77 -10.73
N MET A 260 4.18 8.91 -11.42
CA MET A 260 4.26 9.70 -12.63
C MET A 260 3.69 8.94 -13.81
N ALA A 261 2.91 9.66 -14.61
CA ALA A 261 2.48 9.14 -15.89
C ALA A 261 3.70 9.01 -16.83
N PRO A 262 3.72 7.99 -17.71
CA PRO A 262 4.83 7.74 -18.63
C PRO A 262 5.29 8.99 -19.39
N GLU A 263 4.36 9.79 -19.92
CA GLU A 263 4.70 10.98 -20.72
C GLU A 263 5.37 12.07 -19.90
N HIS A 264 4.93 12.29 -18.65
CA HIS A 264 5.56 13.25 -17.77
C HIS A 264 6.97 12.80 -17.38
N ALA A 265 7.12 11.53 -16.98
CA ALA A 265 8.43 10.96 -16.65
C ALA A 265 9.38 11.08 -17.85
N ALA A 266 8.95 10.64 -19.03
CA ALA A 266 9.75 10.68 -20.25
C ALA A 266 10.11 12.12 -20.67
N CYS A 267 9.19 13.08 -20.50
CA CYS A 267 9.45 14.49 -20.81
C CYS A 267 10.54 15.07 -19.90
N ILE A 268 10.49 14.76 -18.61
CA ILE A 268 11.48 15.21 -17.63
C ILE A 268 12.84 14.57 -17.90
N ALA A 269 12.89 13.26 -18.14
CA ALA A 269 14.12 12.55 -18.46
C ALA A 269 14.77 13.03 -19.77
N ARG A 270 13.98 13.32 -20.81
CA ARG A 270 14.48 13.91 -22.08
C ARG A 270 15.13 15.28 -21.87
N ALA A 271 14.72 16.02 -20.85
CA ALA A 271 15.33 17.29 -20.47
C ALA A 271 16.61 17.10 -19.60
N GLY A 272 17.09 15.87 -19.43
CA GLY A 272 18.33 15.55 -18.73
C GLY A 272 18.22 15.42 -17.22
N TRP A 273 17.00 15.41 -16.66
CA TRP A 273 16.80 15.28 -15.22
C TRP A 273 16.83 13.81 -14.78
N SER A 274 17.61 13.53 -13.74
CA SER A 274 17.59 12.25 -13.05
C SER A 274 16.37 12.14 -12.13
N LYS A 275 16.04 10.91 -11.72
CA LYS A 275 15.05 10.64 -10.67
C LYS A 275 15.38 11.38 -9.37
N ALA A 276 16.67 11.47 -9.02
CA ALA A 276 17.15 12.20 -7.85
C ALA A 276 16.93 13.72 -7.96
N ASP A 277 17.08 14.31 -9.15
CA ASP A 277 16.82 15.74 -9.37
C ASP A 277 15.33 16.06 -9.16
N VAL A 278 14.44 15.19 -9.65
CA VAL A 278 13.00 15.30 -9.44
C VAL A 278 12.65 15.28 -7.95
N LYS A 279 13.13 14.26 -7.22
CA LYS A 279 12.89 14.12 -5.78
C LYS A 279 13.43 15.32 -4.99
N ARG A 280 14.62 15.80 -5.35
CA ARG A 280 15.25 16.98 -4.72
C ARG A 280 14.42 18.25 -4.96
N TYR A 281 14.01 18.50 -6.20
CA TYR A 281 13.20 19.66 -6.53
C TYR A 281 11.87 19.64 -5.77
N LEU A 282 11.17 18.49 -5.74
CA LEU A 282 9.91 18.37 -4.99
C LEU A 282 10.12 18.56 -3.48
N PHE A 283 11.19 18.02 -2.89
CA PHE A 283 11.54 18.26 -1.49
C PHE A 283 11.82 19.74 -1.18
N GLU A 284 12.45 20.46 -2.11
CA GLU A 284 12.73 21.89 -1.96
C GLU A 284 11.48 22.76 -2.15
N LYS A 285 10.57 22.39 -3.06
CA LYS A 285 9.45 23.24 -3.47
C LYS A 285 8.10 22.88 -2.83
N ALA A 286 7.86 21.63 -2.47
CA ALA A 286 6.60 21.20 -1.87
C ALA A 286 6.58 21.56 -0.37
N ARG A 287 6.26 22.82 -0.09
CA ARG A 287 6.36 23.42 1.25
C ARG A 287 5.23 24.40 1.52
N LYS A 288 4.97 24.70 2.80
CA LYS A 288 4.09 25.80 3.22
C LYS A 288 4.73 26.63 4.36
N PRO A 289 4.44 27.94 4.42
CA PRO A 289 4.93 28.80 5.50
C PRO A 289 4.45 28.36 6.88
N TRP A 290 5.30 28.51 7.89
CA TRP A 290 5.02 28.13 9.27
C TRP A 290 3.74 28.78 9.81
N LYS A 291 3.47 30.05 9.48
CA LYS A 291 2.23 30.73 9.87
C LYS A 291 0.94 30.00 9.48
N HIS A 292 0.95 29.18 8.42
CA HIS A 292 -0.20 28.39 8.00
C HIS A 292 -0.22 26.99 8.61
N VAL A 293 0.95 26.46 8.98
CA VAL A 293 1.14 25.09 9.45
C VAL A 293 1.10 25.02 10.99
N GLY A 294 1.76 25.94 11.69
CA GLY A 294 1.89 25.97 13.15
C GLY A 294 0.58 26.23 13.90
N VAL A 295 -0.48 26.63 13.21
CA VAL A 295 -1.84 26.79 13.75
C VAL A 295 -2.73 25.57 13.52
N ARG A 296 -2.16 24.47 12.99
CA ARG A 296 -2.84 23.20 12.73
C ARG A 296 -2.26 22.11 13.63
N GLY A 297 -3.04 21.07 13.89
CA GLY A 297 -2.63 20.04 14.86
C GLY A 297 -3.07 18.64 14.51
N LYS A 298 -2.43 17.69 15.20
CA LYS A 298 -2.90 16.31 15.38
C LYS A 298 -3.16 16.08 16.86
N SER A 299 -4.05 15.14 17.18
CA SER A 299 -4.44 14.81 18.57
C SER A 299 -3.25 14.44 19.47
N LYS A 300 -2.17 13.89 18.91
CA LYS A 300 -0.91 13.56 19.63
C LYS A 300 0.22 14.57 19.39
N GLY A 301 -0.09 15.73 18.83
CA GLY A 301 0.87 16.76 18.43
C GLY A 301 1.47 16.50 17.04
N PRO A 302 1.65 17.54 16.21
CA PRO A 302 2.36 17.42 14.94
C PRO A 302 3.87 17.20 15.16
N THR A 303 4.51 16.53 14.20
CA THR A 303 5.97 16.36 14.15
C THR A 303 6.51 17.09 12.93
N PHE A 304 7.47 17.98 13.17
CA PHE A 304 8.15 18.76 12.14
C PHE A 304 9.65 18.51 12.20
N PRO A 305 10.37 18.64 11.06
CA PRO A 305 11.82 18.55 11.06
C PRO A 305 12.43 19.56 12.03
N VAL A 306 13.47 19.13 12.75
CA VAL A 306 14.10 19.94 13.82
C VAL A 306 14.73 21.23 13.32
N TRP A 307 15.05 21.30 12.02
CA TRP A 307 15.64 22.46 11.37
C TRP A 307 14.62 23.52 10.95
N VAL A 308 13.31 23.28 11.07
CA VAL A 308 12.29 24.29 10.81
C VAL A 308 12.27 25.27 11.98
N ASP A 309 12.60 26.55 11.72
CA ASP A 309 12.46 27.63 12.70
C ASP A 309 10.97 27.91 12.94
N ARG A 310 10.48 27.57 14.14
CA ARG A 310 9.08 27.74 14.52
C ARG A 310 8.78 29.12 15.12
N THR A 311 9.80 29.97 15.23
CA THR A 311 9.67 31.35 15.70
C THR A 311 9.50 32.33 14.54
N ASP A 312 9.95 31.96 13.33
CA ASP A 312 9.72 32.71 12.10
C ASP A 312 8.41 32.29 11.40
N PRO A 313 7.39 33.17 11.30
CA PRO A 313 6.16 32.89 10.56
C PRO A 313 6.38 32.57 9.07
N GLY A 314 7.49 33.03 8.50
CA GLY A 314 7.90 32.80 7.11
C GLY A 314 8.65 31.49 6.87
N ALA A 315 9.07 30.79 7.93
CA ALA A 315 9.85 29.57 7.81
C ALA A 315 9.13 28.52 6.97
N SER A 316 9.87 27.87 6.08
CA SER A 316 9.30 26.98 5.06
C SER A 316 9.25 25.53 5.56
N VAL A 317 8.04 25.02 5.78
CA VAL A 317 7.79 23.65 6.28
C VAL A 317 7.62 22.69 5.10
N PRO A 318 8.43 21.63 4.99
CA PRO A 318 8.30 20.65 3.91
C PRO A 318 7.27 19.58 4.23
N ILE A 319 6.77 18.92 3.17
CA ILE A 319 6.00 17.67 3.29
C ILE A 319 6.86 16.42 3.50
N LEU A 320 8.19 16.51 3.30
CA LEU A 320 9.13 15.39 3.44
C LEU A 320 10.30 15.80 4.36
N THR A 321 10.92 14.84 5.03
CA THR A 321 12.13 15.06 5.86
C THR A 321 13.42 15.10 5.05
N HIS A 322 13.46 14.36 3.94
CA HIS A 322 14.53 14.32 2.97
C HIS A 322 13.96 13.92 1.60
N ALA A 323 14.67 14.22 0.52
CA ALA A 323 14.24 13.89 -0.85
C ALA A 323 13.92 12.41 -1.03
N ASP A 324 14.71 11.53 -0.40
CA ASP A 324 14.52 10.08 -0.53
C ASP A 324 13.31 9.49 0.19
N ALA A 325 12.58 10.29 0.96
CA ALA A 325 11.32 9.85 1.56
C ALA A 325 10.20 9.76 0.50
N LEU A 326 10.34 10.43 -0.65
CA LEU A 326 9.38 10.31 -1.74
C LEU A 326 9.58 8.98 -2.47
N ILE A 327 8.56 8.14 -2.48
CA ILE A 327 8.49 6.97 -3.36
C ILE A 327 8.06 7.47 -4.73
N LEU A 328 9.01 7.57 -5.66
CA LEU A 328 8.75 8.01 -7.03
C LEU A 328 8.77 6.78 -7.96
N ILE A 329 7.63 6.48 -8.58
CA ILE A 329 7.50 5.41 -9.56
C ILE A 329 6.82 5.91 -10.84
N THR A 330 7.00 5.17 -11.93
CA THR A 330 6.24 5.40 -13.17
C THR A 330 5.09 4.40 -13.27
N GLY A 331 3.92 4.84 -13.69
CA GLY A 331 2.77 3.97 -13.85
C GLY A 331 1.57 4.67 -14.48
N GLY A 332 0.65 3.89 -15.03
CA GLY A 332 -0.50 4.39 -15.76
C GLY A 332 -0.39 4.13 -17.25
N GLY A 333 -1.52 4.32 -17.94
CA GLY A 333 -1.59 4.27 -19.40
C GLY A 333 -1.10 5.58 -20.02
N GLU A 334 -1.28 5.69 -21.33
CA GLU A 334 -0.97 6.92 -22.05
C GLU A 334 -1.76 8.12 -21.50
N GLY A 335 -1.08 9.23 -21.28
CA GLY A 335 -1.65 10.53 -20.95
C GLY A 335 -0.96 11.26 -19.80
N GLN A 336 -1.12 12.57 -19.77
CA GLN A 336 -0.44 13.48 -18.83
C GLN A 336 -1.17 13.65 -17.48
N LYS A 337 -1.52 12.54 -16.81
CA LYS A 337 -2.26 12.53 -15.53
C LYS A 337 -1.51 11.70 -14.51
N SER A 338 -0.78 12.37 -13.63
CA SER A 338 0.01 11.71 -12.57
C SER A 338 -0.77 11.69 -11.27
N MET A 339 -0.35 10.83 -10.34
CA MET A 339 -1.11 10.56 -9.13
C MET A 339 -0.26 10.80 -7.89
N TRP A 340 -0.73 11.67 -7.01
CA TRP A 340 -0.16 11.92 -5.69
C TRP A 340 -0.91 11.12 -4.63
N ILE A 341 -0.17 10.37 -3.81
CA ILE A 341 -0.71 9.50 -2.77
C ILE A 341 -0.07 9.92 -1.43
N PRO A 342 -0.71 10.84 -0.68
CA PRO A 342 -0.25 11.23 0.64
C PRO A 342 -0.42 10.09 1.65
N THR A 343 0.23 10.23 2.80
CA THR A 343 0.20 9.22 3.87
C THR A 343 -0.29 9.81 5.19
N PRO A 344 -0.76 8.96 6.13
CA PRO A 344 -1.20 9.41 7.44
C PRO A 344 -0.11 10.05 8.32
N GLY A 345 1.18 9.99 7.98
CA GLY A 345 2.26 10.57 8.79
C GLY A 345 3.40 9.60 9.20
N ALA A 346 4.55 10.13 9.63
CA ALA A 346 5.79 9.42 9.99
C ALA A 346 5.76 8.57 11.27
N GLN A 347 4.59 8.36 11.88
CA GLN A 347 4.48 7.28 12.87
C GLN A 347 4.66 5.90 12.22
N THR A 348 4.69 5.85 10.89
CA THR A 348 4.78 4.61 10.13
C THR A 348 5.41 4.88 8.75
N LEU A 349 6.35 4.04 8.32
CA LEU A 349 7.08 4.20 7.06
C LEU A 349 6.70 3.09 6.07
N SER A 350 7.24 3.17 4.85
CA SER A 350 7.15 2.08 3.88
C SER A 350 8.11 0.96 4.23
N VAL A 351 7.79 -0.24 3.75
CA VAL A 351 8.61 -1.44 3.90
C VAL A 351 8.70 -2.12 2.55
N ILE A 352 9.91 -2.45 2.12
CA ILE A 352 10.18 -3.23 0.91
C ILE A 352 10.69 -4.61 1.32
N GLU A 353 10.12 -5.65 0.73
CA GLU A 353 10.49 -7.05 0.98
C GLU A 353 10.72 -7.77 -0.35
N LYS A 354 11.70 -8.65 -0.39
CA LYS A 354 11.93 -9.53 -1.53
C LYS A 354 10.83 -10.59 -1.62
N ILE A 355 10.36 -10.86 -2.84
CA ILE A 355 9.43 -11.96 -3.07
C ILE A 355 10.23 -13.25 -3.22
N ARG A 356 9.80 -14.30 -2.49
CA ARG A 356 10.39 -15.63 -2.59
C ARG A 356 9.70 -16.39 -3.72
N GLU A 357 10.35 -16.48 -4.86
CA GLU A 357 9.84 -17.13 -6.08
C GLU A 357 10.23 -18.60 -6.19
#